data_AF-A0A255T0Q5-F1
#
_entry.id   AF-A0A255T0Q5-F1
#
_cell.length_a   1.000
_cell.length_b   1.000
_cell.length_c   1.000
_cell.angle_alpha   90.00
_cell.angle_beta   90.00
_cell.angle_gamma   90.00
#
_symmetry.space_group_name_H-M   'P 1'
#
loop_
_entity.id
_entity.type
_entity.pdbx_description
1 polymer ?
#
loop_
_entity_poly.entity_id
_entity_poly.type
_entity_poly.pdbx_seq_one_letter_code
_entity_poly.pdbx_strand_id
1 'polypeptide(L)'
;MDRQTFADFLHSHKDIISTIRERACALHASVNQIYGDKLPYGYHLCQVADAAMKYGHHVAAVEEDILPIVFGAYFHDSIEDARLTYNDLLKIASGMLSRSQALMATEIAYALTNEKGRNRAERANERYYSGIRSTPYAPFVKLCDRYANISYSCNGKNDTRMRMIYQKEWNHFIEAITSNSTDVRLQLPEDLKESTTMMLSQK
;
A
#
# COMPACT_ATOMS: atom_id res chain seq x y z
N MET A 1 0.88 6.30 -17.32
CA MET A 1 2.06 6.81 -18.07
C MET A 1 2.91 5.64 -18.56
N ASP A 2 3.89 5.85 -19.43
CA ASP A 2 4.78 4.77 -19.85
C ASP A 2 5.74 4.35 -18.73
N ARG A 3 6.22 3.09 -18.79
CA ARG A 3 7.05 2.49 -17.75
C ARG A 3 8.42 3.17 -17.63
N GLN A 4 8.99 3.65 -18.73
CA GLN A 4 10.34 4.23 -18.74
C GLN A 4 10.34 5.59 -18.04
N THR A 5 9.40 6.47 -18.39
CA THR A 5 9.21 7.76 -17.73
C THR A 5 9.01 7.60 -16.22
N PHE A 6 8.16 6.65 -15.81
CA PHE A 6 7.95 6.36 -14.38
C PHE A 6 9.25 5.90 -13.69
N ALA A 7 10.03 5.00 -14.33
CA ALA A 7 11.28 4.51 -13.79
C ALA A 7 12.36 5.61 -13.69
N ASP A 8 12.45 6.46 -14.71
CA ASP A 8 13.39 7.59 -14.75
C ASP A 8 13.06 8.63 -13.68
N PHE A 9 11.77 8.88 -13.44
CA PHE A 9 11.32 9.71 -12.32
C PHE A 9 11.76 9.14 -10.98
N LEU A 10 11.50 7.84 -10.73
CA LEU A 10 11.90 7.18 -9.49
C LEU A 10 13.42 7.24 -9.28
N HIS A 11 14.20 7.03 -10.35
CA HIS A 11 15.65 7.12 -10.30
C HIS A 11 16.13 8.53 -9.93
N SER A 12 15.54 9.55 -10.56
CA SER A 12 15.87 10.97 -10.32
C SER A 12 15.49 11.42 -8.91
N HIS A 13 14.52 10.75 -8.27
CA HIS A 13 14.02 11.05 -6.93
C HIS A 13 14.44 10.01 -5.87
N LYS A 14 15.48 9.21 -6.13
CA LYS A 14 15.91 8.14 -5.22
C LYS A 14 16.25 8.61 -3.80
N ASP A 15 16.78 9.82 -3.64
CA ASP A 15 17.21 10.34 -2.33
C ASP A 15 16.00 10.70 -1.43
N ILE A 16 14.96 11.31 -2.02
CA ILE A 16 13.71 11.56 -1.30
C ILE A 16 12.98 10.26 -0.99
N ILE A 17 12.99 9.28 -1.91
CA ILE A 17 12.42 7.95 -1.68
C ILE A 17 13.16 7.23 -0.53
N SER A 18 14.50 7.31 -0.48
CA SER A 18 15.29 6.76 0.64
C SER A 18 14.90 7.41 1.97
N THR A 19 14.72 8.73 1.96
CA THR A 19 14.29 9.49 3.16
C THR A 19 12.90 9.04 3.62
N ILE A 20 11.94 8.90 2.71
CA ILE A 20 10.58 8.41 3.01
C ILE A 20 10.66 7.01 3.65
N ARG A 21 11.39 6.09 3.02
CA ARG A 21 11.62 4.73 3.52
C ARG A 21 12.20 4.73 4.94
N GLU A 22 13.29 5.45 5.16
CA GLU A 22 14.00 5.48 6.44
C GLU A 22 13.09 6.00 7.56
N ARG A 23 12.31 7.05 7.29
CA ARG A 23 11.38 7.60 8.27
C ARG A 23 10.23 6.64 8.59
N ALA A 24 9.65 5.98 7.59
CA ALA A 24 8.61 4.99 7.81
C ALA A 24 9.13 3.78 8.61
N CYS A 25 10.27 3.22 8.21
CA CYS A 25 10.89 2.10 8.92
C CYS A 25 11.26 2.46 10.37
N ALA A 26 11.84 3.64 10.60
CA ALA A 26 12.18 4.10 11.93
C ALA A 26 10.94 4.32 12.81
N LEU A 27 9.85 4.83 12.24
CA LEU A 27 8.57 5.00 12.93
C LEU A 27 8.04 3.66 13.46
N HIS A 28 7.92 2.65 12.60
CA HIS A 28 7.42 1.33 13.01
C HIS A 28 8.40 0.61 13.96
N ALA A 29 9.72 0.81 13.79
CA ALA A 29 10.71 0.31 14.73
C ALA A 29 10.57 0.96 16.12
N SER A 30 10.22 2.25 16.21
CA SER A 30 10.07 2.97 17.48
C SER A 30 8.93 2.46 18.36
N VAL A 31 7.94 1.79 17.75
CA VAL A 31 6.83 1.14 18.46
C VAL A 31 7.04 -0.38 18.59
N ASN A 32 8.23 -0.88 18.27
CA ASN A 32 8.62 -2.30 18.29
C ASN A 32 7.71 -3.20 17.45
N GLN A 33 7.18 -2.70 16.33
CA GLN A 33 6.37 -3.53 15.45
C GLN A 33 7.24 -4.51 14.67
N ILE A 34 6.79 -5.77 14.63
CA ILE A 34 7.42 -6.86 13.88
C ILE A 34 6.46 -7.38 12.82
N TYR A 35 7.01 -7.97 11.77
CA TYR A 35 6.27 -8.63 10.70
C TYR A 35 6.50 -10.14 10.74
N GLY A 36 5.39 -10.89 10.64
CA GLY A 36 5.40 -12.33 10.88
C GLY A 36 5.96 -12.65 12.27
N ASP A 37 6.87 -13.62 12.35
CA ASP A 37 7.39 -14.09 13.63
C ASP A 37 8.52 -13.22 14.20
N LYS A 38 9.38 -12.64 13.34
CA LYS A 38 10.67 -12.06 13.77
C LYS A 38 11.22 -10.93 12.91
N LEU A 39 10.60 -10.59 11.78
CA LEU A 39 11.18 -9.59 10.88
C LEU A 39 10.85 -8.17 11.36
N PRO A 40 11.72 -7.18 11.18
CA PRO A 40 11.36 -5.78 11.38
C PRO A 40 10.19 -5.41 10.46
N TYR A 41 9.24 -4.62 10.94
CA TYR A 41 8.07 -4.26 10.13
C TYR A 41 8.42 -3.52 8.83
N GLY A 42 9.55 -2.80 8.81
CA GLY A 42 10.09 -2.18 7.59
C GLY A 42 10.30 -3.16 6.42
N TYR A 43 10.43 -4.46 6.69
CA TYR A 43 10.45 -5.49 5.63
C TYR A 43 9.13 -5.53 4.84
N HIS A 44 7.98 -5.47 5.52
CA HIS A 44 6.66 -5.37 4.88
C HIS A 44 6.54 -4.06 4.09
N LEU A 45 6.88 -2.93 4.72
CA LEU A 45 6.79 -1.62 4.08
C LEU A 45 7.59 -1.54 2.77
N CYS A 46 8.82 -2.08 2.76
CA CYS A 46 9.63 -2.17 1.54
C CYS A 46 8.95 -3.03 0.46
N GLN A 47 8.38 -4.19 0.80
CA GLN A 47 7.69 -5.03 -0.18
C GLN A 47 6.47 -4.32 -0.80
N VAL A 48 5.68 -3.59 0.00
CA VAL A 48 4.54 -2.80 -0.49
C VAL A 48 5.03 -1.68 -1.42
N ALA A 49 6.06 -0.94 -1.01
CA ALA A 49 6.63 0.13 -1.81
C ALA A 49 7.29 -0.38 -3.10
N ASP A 50 7.95 -1.53 -3.08
CA ASP A 50 8.54 -2.16 -4.26
C ASP A 50 7.46 -2.55 -5.27
N ALA A 51 6.32 -3.09 -4.80
CA ALA A 51 5.17 -3.34 -5.66
C ALA A 51 4.61 -2.02 -6.24
N ALA A 52 4.49 -0.98 -5.41
CA ALA A 52 4.02 0.33 -5.86
C ALA A 52 4.95 0.93 -6.92
N MET A 53 6.27 0.85 -6.74
CA MET A 53 7.28 1.33 -7.69
C MET A 53 7.38 0.45 -8.95
N LYS A 54 7.00 -0.82 -8.88
CA LYS A 54 6.97 -1.70 -10.05
C LYS A 54 5.74 -1.47 -10.93
N TYR A 55 4.57 -1.25 -10.32
CA TYR A 55 3.29 -1.24 -11.03
C TYR A 55 2.63 0.16 -11.10
N GLY A 56 3.18 1.18 -10.43
CA GLY A 56 2.56 2.50 -10.33
C GLY A 56 2.37 3.21 -11.67
N HIS A 57 3.20 2.92 -12.67
CA HIS A 57 3.08 3.46 -14.04
C HIS A 57 1.69 3.23 -14.68
N HIS A 58 0.97 2.18 -14.29
CA HIS A 58 -0.38 1.89 -14.77
C HIS A 58 -1.44 2.87 -14.25
N VAL A 59 -1.27 3.43 -13.05
CA VAL A 59 -2.29 4.25 -12.37
C VAL A 59 -1.91 5.71 -12.20
N ALA A 60 -0.61 6.02 -12.15
CA ALA A 60 -0.12 7.39 -12.08
C ALA A 60 -0.59 8.17 -13.33
N ALA A 61 -1.40 9.21 -13.09
CA ALA A 61 -1.97 10.03 -14.15
C ALA A 61 -0.93 11.06 -14.63
N VAL A 62 -0.17 11.63 -13.69
CA VAL A 62 0.92 12.58 -13.92
C VAL A 62 2.13 12.28 -13.02
N GLU A 63 3.31 12.82 -13.33
CA GLU A 63 4.54 12.55 -12.58
C GLU A 63 4.45 13.01 -11.12
N GLU A 64 3.70 14.07 -10.87
CA GLU A 64 3.49 14.62 -9.53
C GLU A 64 2.78 13.64 -8.59
N ASP A 65 2.10 12.62 -9.13
CA ASP A 65 1.40 11.58 -8.35
C ASP A 65 2.35 10.52 -7.80
N ILE A 66 3.55 10.38 -8.38
CA ILE A 66 4.45 9.25 -8.11
C ILE A 66 4.95 9.28 -6.65
N LEU A 67 5.43 10.44 -6.18
CA LEU A 67 5.89 10.56 -4.79
C LEU A 67 4.77 10.34 -3.76
N PRO A 68 3.55 10.89 -3.93
CA PRO A 68 2.41 10.54 -3.08
C PRO A 68 2.10 9.04 -3.02
N ILE A 69 2.13 8.34 -4.16
CA ILE A 69 1.90 6.89 -4.21
C ILE A 69 2.98 6.14 -3.41
N VAL A 70 4.26 6.46 -3.64
CA VAL A 70 5.38 5.83 -2.92
C VAL A 70 5.33 6.14 -1.43
N PHE A 71 5.02 7.40 -1.05
CA PHE A 71 4.84 7.80 0.33
C PHE A 71 3.70 7.03 0.99
N GLY A 72 2.53 6.99 0.34
CA GLY A 72 1.35 6.26 0.81
C GLY A 72 1.66 4.78 1.03
N ALA A 73 2.42 4.15 0.14
CA ALA A 73 2.86 2.77 0.30
C ALA A 73 3.76 2.56 1.53
N TYR A 74 4.71 3.45 1.79
CA TYR A 74 5.57 3.35 2.98
C TYR A 74 4.84 3.66 4.29
N PHE A 75 3.84 4.54 4.28
CA PHE A 75 3.14 5.01 5.47
C PHE A 75 1.72 4.45 5.65
N HIS A 76 1.28 3.49 4.83
CA HIS A 76 -0.11 3.00 4.81
C HIS A 76 -0.63 2.54 6.18
N ASP A 77 0.22 1.89 6.99
CA ASP A 77 -0.14 1.38 8.31
C ASP A 77 0.25 2.32 9.46
N SER A 78 0.80 3.50 9.16
CA SER A 78 1.39 4.38 10.19
C SER A 78 0.36 4.95 11.18
N ILE A 79 -0.87 5.18 10.72
CA ILE A 79 -1.97 5.65 11.57
C ILE A 79 -2.55 4.49 12.39
N GLU A 80 -2.69 3.31 11.79
CA GLU A 80 -3.26 2.12 12.43
C GLU A 80 -2.32 1.54 13.50
N ASP A 81 -1.05 1.36 13.14
CA ASP A 81 -0.11 0.56 13.92
C ASP A 81 1.04 1.35 14.55
N ALA A 82 1.32 2.56 14.05
CA ALA A 82 2.46 3.36 14.51
C ALA A 82 2.08 4.68 15.21
N ARG A 83 0.85 4.75 15.74
CA ARG A 83 0.36 5.82 16.63
C ARG A 83 0.36 7.23 16.02
N LEU A 84 0.45 7.37 14.70
CA LEU A 84 0.28 8.68 14.08
C LEU A 84 -1.20 9.05 14.03
N THR A 85 -1.50 10.34 14.20
CA THR A 85 -2.76 10.91 13.75
C THR A 85 -2.65 11.33 12.28
N TYR A 86 -3.79 11.59 11.63
CA TYR A 86 -3.84 12.20 10.29
C TYR A 86 -2.97 13.47 10.22
N ASN A 87 -3.04 14.33 11.24
CA ASN A 87 -2.30 15.60 11.25
C ASN A 87 -0.79 15.40 11.44
N ASP A 88 -0.37 14.40 12.21
CA ASP A 88 1.05 14.05 12.34
C ASP A 88 1.60 13.56 11.00
N LEU A 89 0.85 12.71 10.30
CA LEU A 89 1.24 12.21 8.99
C LEU A 89 1.28 13.33 7.94
N LEU A 90 0.28 14.22 7.92
CA LEU A 90 0.26 15.38 7.03
C LEU A 90 1.46 16.29 7.27
N LYS A 91 1.83 16.51 8.54
CA LYS A 91 3.01 17.31 8.91
C LYS A 91 4.30 16.65 8.42
N ILE A 92 4.42 15.34 8.57
CA ILE A 92 5.53 14.55 8.04
C ILE A 92 5.62 14.69 6.52
N ALA A 93 4.51 14.48 5.80
CA ALA A 93 4.45 14.57 4.36
C ALA A 93 4.78 15.98 3.86
N SER A 94 4.26 17.02 4.52
CA SER A 94 4.52 18.43 4.19
C SER A 94 5.98 18.85 4.36
N GLY A 95 6.75 18.12 5.17
CA GLY A 95 8.19 18.34 5.31
C GLY A 95 9.03 17.75 4.16
N MET A 96 8.43 16.96 3.27
CA MET A 96 9.13 16.27 2.18
C MET A 96 8.51 16.55 0.81
N LEU A 97 7.21 16.84 0.74
CA LEU A 97 6.44 16.95 -0.49
C LEU A 97 5.80 18.33 -0.63
N SER A 98 5.40 18.70 -1.85
CA SER A 98 4.56 19.89 -2.07
C SER A 98 3.21 19.75 -1.35
N ARG A 99 2.50 20.85 -1.13
CA ARG A 99 1.22 20.84 -0.38
C ARG A 99 0.18 19.89 -0.98
N SER A 100 0.00 19.88 -2.30
CA SER A 100 -0.96 18.99 -2.97
C SER A 100 -0.55 17.52 -2.84
N GLN A 101 0.74 17.24 -3.02
CA GLN A 101 1.30 15.90 -2.86
C GLN A 101 1.19 15.39 -1.42
N ALA A 102 1.46 16.24 -0.44
CA ALA A 102 1.36 15.88 0.98
C ALA A 102 -0.09 15.53 1.37
N LEU A 103 -1.07 16.29 0.89
CA LEU A 103 -2.49 15.98 1.09
C LEU A 103 -2.84 14.64 0.45
N MET A 104 -2.51 14.44 -0.82
CA MET A 104 -2.77 13.18 -1.54
C MET A 104 -2.14 11.97 -0.82
N ALA A 105 -0.88 12.08 -0.42
CA ALA A 105 -0.16 11.01 0.28
C ALA A 105 -0.81 10.65 1.62
N THR A 106 -1.28 11.67 2.35
CA THR A 106 -1.97 11.49 3.64
C THR A 106 -3.34 10.86 3.45
N GLU A 107 -4.11 11.28 2.44
CA GLU A 107 -5.41 10.68 2.11
C GLU A 107 -5.29 9.20 1.74
N ILE A 108 -4.25 8.81 0.99
CA ILE A 108 -3.99 7.40 0.67
C ILE A 108 -3.82 6.59 1.96
N ALA A 109 -2.94 6.99 2.86
CA ALA A 109 -2.71 6.26 4.11
C ALA A 109 -3.93 6.26 5.04
N TYR A 110 -4.65 7.39 5.11
CA TYR A 110 -5.87 7.50 5.89
C TYR A 110 -6.97 6.56 5.38
N ALA A 111 -7.17 6.48 4.07
CA ALA A 111 -8.14 5.57 3.46
C ALA A 111 -7.81 4.09 3.73
N LEU A 112 -6.54 3.77 3.99
CA LEU A 112 -6.07 2.41 4.25
C LEU A 112 -6.07 2.04 5.73
N THR A 113 -6.32 3.00 6.62
CA THR A 113 -6.48 2.79 8.06
C THR A 113 -7.83 2.14 8.36
N ASN A 114 -7.82 0.96 8.98
CA ASN A 114 -9.05 0.24 9.28
C ASN A 114 -9.99 0.96 10.26
N GLU A 115 -11.27 0.61 10.20
CA GLU A 115 -12.25 1.03 11.21
C GLU A 115 -12.03 0.28 12.53
N LYS A 116 -12.54 0.85 13.63
CA LYS A 116 -12.52 0.16 14.93
C LYS A 116 -13.43 -1.07 14.89
N GLY A 117 -12.89 -2.23 15.26
CA GLY A 117 -13.64 -3.50 15.25
C GLY A 117 -12.97 -4.59 16.07
N ARG A 118 -13.76 -5.54 16.55
CA ARG A 118 -13.30 -6.67 17.39
C ARG A 118 -12.56 -7.73 16.58
N ASN A 119 -12.89 -7.85 15.31
CA ASN A 119 -12.32 -8.84 14.38
C ASN A 119 -12.02 -8.19 13.02
N ARG A 120 -11.34 -8.93 12.14
CA ARG A 120 -10.91 -8.43 10.82
C ARG A 120 -12.08 -7.96 9.95
N ALA A 121 -13.22 -8.66 10.00
CA ALA A 121 -14.40 -8.31 9.21
C ALA A 121 -15.07 -7.02 9.72
N GLU A 122 -15.13 -6.82 11.04
CA GLU A 122 -15.63 -5.56 11.62
C GLU A 122 -14.74 -4.36 11.28
N ARG A 123 -13.40 -4.59 11.25
CA ARG A 123 -12.41 -3.57 10.90
C ARG A 123 -12.42 -3.20 9.41
N ALA A 124 -12.57 -4.19 8.54
CA ALA A 124 -12.66 -4.04 7.10
C ALA A 124 -14.12 -4.08 6.64
N ASN A 125 -14.94 -3.14 7.12
CA ASN A 125 -16.37 -3.06 6.81
C ASN A 125 -16.64 -2.25 5.51
N GLU A 126 -17.91 -2.09 5.16
CA GLU A 126 -18.30 -1.38 3.93
C GLU A 126 -17.83 0.08 3.90
N ARG A 127 -17.81 0.78 5.04
CA ARG A 127 -17.31 2.15 5.11
C ARG A 127 -15.82 2.22 4.76
N TYR A 128 -15.03 1.29 5.31
CA TYR A 128 -13.61 1.16 5.00
C TYR A 128 -13.37 0.97 3.50
N TYR A 129 -14.03 -0.02 2.90
CA TYR A 129 -13.87 -0.29 1.47
C TYR A 129 -14.45 0.80 0.57
N SER A 130 -15.54 1.47 0.95
CA SER A 130 -16.04 2.64 0.24
C SER A 130 -15.03 3.79 0.25
N GLY A 131 -14.34 4.02 1.38
CA GLY A 131 -13.26 5.00 1.49
C GLY A 131 -12.16 4.69 0.48
N ILE A 132 -11.66 3.45 0.48
CA ILE A 132 -10.65 2.97 -0.48
C ILE A 132 -11.10 3.24 -1.93
N ARG A 133 -12.31 2.81 -2.33
CA ARG A 133 -12.80 2.96 -3.72
C ARG A 133 -13.01 4.41 -4.17
N SER A 134 -13.10 5.34 -3.23
CA SER A 134 -13.34 6.77 -3.48
C SER A 134 -12.07 7.63 -3.41
N THR A 135 -10.99 7.12 -2.84
CA THR A 135 -9.74 7.86 -2.66
C THR A 135 -8.75 7.50 -3.78
N PRO A 136 -8.30 8.48 -4.60
CA PRO A 136 -7.28 8.26 -5.62
C PRO A 136 -6.07 7.48 -5.09
N TYR A 137 -5.66 6.48 -5.85
CA TYR A 137 -4.55 5.55 -5.62
C TYR A 137 -4.66 4.63 -4.40
N ALA A 138 -5.63 4.82 -3.49
CA ALA A 138 -5.84 3.92 -2.36
C ALA A 138 -6.18 2.47 -2.78
N PRO A 139 -7.01 2.20 -3.81
CA PRO A 139 -7.24 0.83 -4.30
C PRO A 139 -5.94 0.14 -4.72
N PHE A 140 -5.10 0.87 -5.46
CA PHE A 140 -3.82 0.38 -5.94
C PHE A 140 -2.88 0.06 -4.78
N VAL A 141 -2.69 0.98 -3.83
CA VAL A 141 -1.81 0.74 -2.68
C VAL A 141 -2.35 -0.39 -1.81
N LYS A 142 -3.67 -0.55 -1.67
CA LYS A 142 -4.25 -1.71 -0.96
C LYS A 142 -3.96 -3.03 -1.67
N LEU A 143 -3.96 -3.04 -2.99
CA LEU A 143 -3.57 -4.20 -3.78
C LEU A 143 -2.06 -4.51 -3.60
N CYS A 144 -1.19 -3.50 -3.53
CA CYS A 144 0.22 -3.69 -3.20
C CYS A 144 0.43 -4.29 -1.81
N ASP A 145 -0.29 -3.82 -0.80
CA ASP A 145 -0.31 -4.39 0.56
C ASP A 145 -0.72 -5.87 0.53
N ARG A 146 -1.82 -6.19 -0.16
CA ARG A 146 -2.27 -7.59 -0.29
C ARG A 146 -1.27 -8.45 -1.07
N TYR A 147 -0.66 -7.92 -2.12
CA TYR A 147 0.39 -8.60 -2.89
C TYR A 147 1.58 -8.96 -1.99
N ALA A 148 2.11 -8.00 -1.23
CA ALA A 148 3.24 -8.23 -0.32
C ALA A 148 2.93 -9.33 0.71
N ASN A 149 1.74 -9.26 1.31
CA ASN A 149 1.27 -10.27 2.26
C ASN A 149 1.14 -11.67 1.65
N ILE A 150 0.63 -11.77 0.42
CA ILE A 150 0.51 -13.04 -0.30
C ILE A 150 1.89 -13.58 -0.67
N SER A 151 2.76 -12.75 -1.26
CA SER A 151 4.12 -13.13 -1.63
C SER A 151 4.90 -13.67 -0.43
N TYR A 152 4.80 -13.01 0.73
CA TYR A 152 5.42 -13.48 1.96
C TYR A 152 4.86 -14.84 2.39
N SER A 153 3.52 -15.00 2.40
CA SER A 153 2.88 -16.26 2.80
C SER A 153 3.20 -17.44 1.87
N CYS A 154 3.39 -17.20 0.57
CA CYS A 154 3.72 -18.23 -0.41
C CYS A 154 5.20 -18.65 -0.34
N ASN A 155 6.11 -17.72 0.01
CA ASN A 155 7.54 -18.00 0.10
C ASN A 155 7.96 -18.56 1.48
N GLY A 156 7.11 -18.42 2.51
CA GLY A 156 7.35 -18.96 3.84
C GLY A 156 7.13 -20.48 3.90
N LYS A 157 8.16 -21.23 4.32
CA LYS A 157 8.11 -22.71 4.41
C LYS A 157 7.01 -23.29 5.33
N ASN A 158 6.41 -22.47 6.20
CA ASN A 158 5.49 -22.94 7.25
C ASN A 158 4.12 -22.23 7.27
N ASP A 159 3.82 -21.27 6.38
CA ASP A 159 2.58 -20.47 6.46
C ASP A 159 1.52 -20.86 5.42
N THR A 160 1.30 -22.17 5.26
CA THR A 160 0.26 -22.72 4.38
C THR A 160 -1.14 -22.28 4.79
N ARG A 161 -1.35 -21.99 6.08
CA ARG A 161 -2.64 -21.52 6.62
C ARG A 161 -2.99 -20.13 6.11
N MET A 162 -2.08 -19.15 6.21
CA MET A 162 -2.39 -17.79 5.73
C MET A 162 -2.59 -17.76 4.23
N ARG A 163 -1.79 -18.53 3.48
CA ARG A 163 -1.98 -18.69 2.04
C ARG A 163 -3.39 -19.19 1.70
N MET A 164 -3.89 -20.23 2.40
CA MET A 164 -5.25 -20.74 2.19
C MET A 164 -6.33 -19.70 2.54
N ILE A 165 -6.11 -18.87 3.57
CA ILE A 165 -7.03 -17.77 3.90
C ILE A 165 -7.05 -16.77 2.74
N TYR A 166 -5.89 -16.33 2.26
CA TYR A 166 -5.81 -15.39 1.15
C TYR A 166 -6.42 -15.94 -0.14
N GLN A 167 -6.24 -17.22 -0.43
CA GLN A 167 -6.87 -17.87 -1.57
C GLN A 167 -8.40 -17.83 -1.49
N LYS A 168 -8.99 -18.06 -0.31
CA LYS A 168 -10.44 -17.99 -0.10
C LYS A 168 -10.99 -16.57 -0.16
N GLU A 169 -10.24 -15.61 0.36
CA GLU A 169 -10.64 -14.20 0.41
C GLU A 169 -10.42 -13.46 -0.92
N TRP A 170 -9.60 -14.00 -1.84
CA TRP A 170 -9.07 -13.23 -2.98
C TRP A 170 -10.14 -12.56 -3.85
N ASN A 171 -11.16 -13.31 -4.28
CA ASN A 171 -12.21 -12.77 -5.14
C ASN A 171 -12.99 -11.66 -4.43
N HIS A 172 -13.38 -11.89 -3.18
CA HIS A 172 -14.08 -10.90 -2.37
C HIS A 172 -13.21 -9.66 -2.11
N PHE A 173 -11.92 -9.85 -1.85
CA PHE A 173 -10.98 -8.75 -1.65
C PHE A 173 -10.89 -7.85 -2.90
N ILE A 174 -10.72 -8.44 -4.08
CA ILE A 174 -10.65 -7.69 -5.35
C ILE A 174 -11.96 -6.93 -5.59
N GLU A 175 -13.11 -7.60 -5.43
CA GLU A 175 -14.42 -6.95 -5.57
C GLU A 175 -14.57 -5.77 -4.61
N ALA A 176 -14.17 -5.94 -3.34
CA ALA A 176 -14.32 -4.92 -2.31
C ALA A 176 -13.50 -3.65 -2.59
N ILE A 177 -12.32 -3.75 -3.20
CA ILE A 177 -11.46 -2.59 -3.50
C ILE A 177 -11.64 -2.04 -4.92
N THR A 178 -12.38 -2.71 -5.80
CA THR A 178 -12.56 -2.28 -7.19
C THR A 178 -13.54 -1.12 -7.28
N SER A 179 -13.13 0.00 -7.86
CA SER A 179 -14.01 1.14 -8.13
C SER A 179 -14.77 0.97 -9.46
N ASN A 180 -16.01 1.47 -9.52
CA ASN A 180 -16.79 1.53 -10.77
C ASN A 180 -16.46 2.77 -11.62
N SER A 181 -15.55 3.63 -11.15
CA SER A 181 -15.10 4.82 -11.88
C SER A 181 -14.26 4.45 -13.10
N THR A 182 -14.21 5.32 -14.10
CA THR A 182 -13.25 5.24 -15.22
C THR A 182 -11.97 6.05 -14.96
N ASP A 183 -11.89 6.75 -13.83
CA ASP A 183 -10.69 7.47 -13.42
C ASP A 183 -9.53 6.47 -13.22
N VAL A 184 -8.44 6.66 -13.98
CA VAL A 184 -7.24 5.82 -13.94
C VAL A 184 -6.64 5.71 -12.53
N ARG A 185 -6.81 6.76 -11.73
CA ARG A 185 -6.29 6.84 -10.36
C ARG A 185 -7.01 5.92 -9.40
N LEU A 186 -8.20 5.42 -9.75
CA LEU A 186 -8.99 4.49 -8.95
C LEU A 186 -8.92 3.05 -9.46
N GLN A 187 -8.13 2.79 -10.51
CA GLN A 187 -8.02 1.47 -11.14
C GLN A 187 -7.02 0.55 -10.43
N LEU A 188 -7.16 -0.74 -10.70
CA LEU A 188 -6.24 -1.78 -10.26
C LEU A 188 -5.43 -2.28 -11.46
N PRO A 189 -4.09 -2.29 -11.41
CA PRO A 189 -3.28 -2.84 -12.50
C PRO A 189 -3.54 -4.33 -12.72
N GLU A 190 -3.92 -4.72 -13.94
CA GLU A 190 -4.18 -6.12 -14.30
C GLU A 190 -2.96 -7.02 -14.06
N ASP A 191 -1.77 -6.60 -14.51
CA ASP A 191 -0.52 -7.34 -14.33
C ASP A 191 -0.24 -7.69 -12.85
N LEU A 192 -0.61 -6.80 -11.92
CA LEU A 192 -0.45 -7.04 -10.48
C LEU A 192 -1.49 -8.04 -9.98
N LYS A 193 -2.75 -7.95 -10.42
CA LYS A 193 -3.80 -8.93 -10.08
C LYS A 193 -3.47 -10.32 -10.62
N GLU A 194 -3.00 -10.42 -11.85
CA GLU A 194 -2.58 -11.67 -12.48
C GLU A 194 -1.38 -12.28 -11.75
N SER A 195 -0.34 -11.48 -11.48
CA SER A 195 0.83 -11.94 -10.72
C SER A 195 0.44 -12.46 -9.34
N THR A 196 -0.49 -11.78 -8.65
CA THR A 196 -1.00 -12.22 -7.34
C THR A 196 -1.78 -13.54 -7.45
N THR A 197 -2.65 -13.65 -8.45
CA THR A 197 -3.46 -14.85 -8.70
C THR A 197 -2.58 -16.08 -9.01
N MET A 198 -1.52 -15.88 -9.80
CA MET A 198 -0.55 -16.93 -10.12
C MET A 198 0.15 -17.44 -8.86
N MET A 199 0.59 -16.56 -7.96
CA MET A 199 1.24 -16.96 -6.70
C MET A 199 0.32 -17.78 -5.80
N LEU A 200 -0.97 -17.42 -5.72
CA LEU A 200 -1.94 -18.20 -4.93
C LEU A 200 -2.17 -19.60 -5.50
N SER A 201 -2.01 -19.76 -6.82
CA SER A 201 -2.29 -21.01 -7.55
C SER A 201 -1.14 -22.02 -7.57
N GLN A 202 0.11 -21.60 -7.29
CA GLN A 202 1.30 -22.46 -7.35
C GLN A 202 1.38 -23.38 -6.13
N LYS A 203 1.07 -24.68 -6.25
CA LYS A 203 1.07 -25.64 -5.13
C LYS A 203 2.40 -25.67 -4.38
#